data_AF-A0A1L9QVT1-F1
#
_entry.id   AF-A0A1L9QVT1-F1
#
_cell.length_a   1.000
_cell.length_b   1.000
_cell.length_c   1.000
_cell.angle_alpha   90.00
_cell.angle_beta   90.00
_cell.angle_gamma   90.00
#
_symmetry.space_group_name_H-M   'P 1'
#
loop_
_entity.id
_entity.type
_entity.pdbx_description
1 polymer ?
#
loop_
_entity_poly.entity_id
_entity_poly.type
_entity_poly.pdbx_seq_one_letter_code
_entity_poly.pdbx_strand_id
1 'polypeptide(L)'
;MTKIYNNPGQIHQAERIEVTIRYQFNEKEYLWQLLKSGRVLMEGKALDESGDRLLFLGEAVLQMIAADCCYERPKAWIEFLEPKTLGQLAEQLEVTNWIQIRVDHPGHWSDERLIHLGEFLKLLTGLIYLDCNFYQVRDWFVGQVIGIDNPLIPPNYPGSGLPYRDFSHLGKSALNLIASDYLFARFPGVPKEVLCHIREGCKEKMLDLGEFEEKTLGKHYVKGRFIFVRNKLISLIQKAEK
;
A
#
# COMPACT_ATOMS: atom_id res chain seq x y z
N MET A 1 -14.68 -21.12 12.87
CA MET A 1 -13.36 -20.76 12.35
C MET A 1 -12.57 -22.03 12.15
N THR A 2 -12.46 -22.52 10.91
CA THR A 2 -11.74 -23.74 10.59
C THR A 2 -10.30 -23.36 10.28
N LYS A 3 -9.38 -23.76 11.16
CA LYS A 3 -7.93 -23.53 11.05
C LYS A 3 -7.40 -24.12 9.74
N ILE A 4 -6.59 -23.35 8.99
CA ILE A 4 -6.08 -23.68 7.63
C ILE A 4 -5.14 -24.89 7.60
N TYR A 5 -4.70 -25.37 8.77
CA TYR A 5 -3.77 -26.49 8.95
C TYR A 5 -4.19 -27.83 8.33
N ASN A 6 -5.40 -27.95 7.75
CA ASN A 6 -5.94 -29.22 7.25
C ASN A 6 -6.03 -29.35 5.72
N ASN A 7 -5.51 -28.40 4.91
CA ASN A 7 -5.56 -28.50 3.43
C ASN A 7 -4.17 -28.35 2.77
N PRO A 8 -3.48 -29.46 2.45
CA PRO A 8 -2.14 -29.43 1.84
C PRO A 8 -2.07 -28.66 0.50
N GLY A 9 -3.15 -28.69 -0.29
CA GLY A 9 -3.21 -27.99 -1.58
C GLY A 9 -3.19 -26.47 -1.43
N GLN A 10 -3.77 -25.94 -0.36
CA GLN A 10 -3.71 -24.52 -0.05
C GLN A 10 -2.27 -24.14 0.35
N ILE A 11 -1.65 -24.87 1.28
CA ILE A 11 -0.28 -24.56 1.74
C ILE A 11 0.71 -24.45 0.57
N HIS A 12 0.67 -25.38 -0.38
CA HIS A 12 1.53 -25.32 -1.57
C HIS A 12 1.25 -24.13 -2.49
N GLN A 13 0.00 -23.70 -2.66
CA GLN A 13 -0.33 -22.52 -3.45
C GLN A 13 0.15 -21.24 -2.76
N ALA A 14 0.00 -21.13 -1.44
CA ALA A 14 0.52 -20.00 -0.67
C ALA A 14 2.04 -19.88 -0.82
N GLU A 15 2.78 -20.98 -0.68
CA GLU A 15 4.24 -21.01 -0.85
C GLU A 15 4.68 -20.59 -2.25
N ARG A 16 3.97 -21.04 -3.29
CA ARG A 16 4.24 -20.61 -4.67
C ARG A 16 4.06 -19.11 -4.84
N ILE A 17 3.00 -18.54 -4.27
CA ILE A 17 2.75 -17.09 -4.31
C ILE A 17 3.87 -16.35 -3.58
N GLU A 18 4.22 -16.76 -2.37
CA GLU A 18 5.31 -16.19 -1.57
C GLU A 18 6.65 -16.17 -2.33
N VAL A 19 6.94 -17.24 -3.07
CA VAL A 19 8.11 -17.31 -3.96
C VAL A 19 7.99 -16.32 -5.12
N THR A 20 6.83 -16.21 -5.77
CA THR A 20 6.62 -15.26 -6.89
C THR A 20 6.77 -13.81 -6.43
N ILE A 21 6.17 -13.43 -5.31
CA ILE A 21 6.29 -12.06 -4.76
C ILE A 21 7.60 -11.82 -4.01
N ARG A 22 8.38 -12.88 -3.76
CA ARG A 22 9.60 -12.85 -2.93
C ARG A 22 9.36 -12.22 -1.55
N TYR A 23 8.23 -12.59 -0.95
CA TYR A 23 7.85 -12.17 0.39
C TYR A 23 7.16 -13.36 1.09
N GLN A 24 7.62 -13.67 2.29
CA GLN A 24 7.09 -14.75 3.11
C GLN A 24 6.23 -14.14 4.22
N PHE A 25 4.95 -14.50 4.27
CA PHE A 25 4.04 -13.99 5.29
C PHE A 25 4.27 -14.72 6.62
N ASN A 26 4.20 -13.99 7.73
CA ASN A 26 4.21 -14.63 9.05
C ASN A 26 2.93 -15.46 9.26
N GLU A 27 1.79 -14.94 8.77
CA GLU A 27 0.49 -15.60 8.87
C GLU A 27 -0.14 -15.83 7.50
N LYS A 28 -0.01 -17.06 6.99
CA LYS A 28 -0.55 -17.48 5.68
C LYS A 28 -2.08 -17.30 5.56
N GLU A 29 -2.81 -17.19 6.67
CA GLU A 29 -4.27 -16.96 6.66
C GLU A 29 -4.65 -15.62 6.00
N TYR A 30 -3.81 -14.60 6.15
CA TYR A 30 -4.04 -13.29 5.54
C TYR A 30 -3.93 -13.31 4.02
N LEU A 31 -3.00 -14.12 3.48
CA LEU A 31 -2.88 -14.31 2.04
C LEU A 31 -4.18 -14.91 1.45
N TRP A 32 -4.84 -15.81 2.16
CA TRP A 32 -6.12 -16.37 1.70
C TRP A 32 -7.27 -15.37 1.72
N GLN A 33 -7.31 -14.50 2.72
CA GLN A 33 -8.29 -13.42 2.77
C GLN A 33 -8.07 -12.46 1.59
N LEU A 34 -6.82 -12.10 1.32
CA LEU A 34 -6.46 -11.28 0.17
C LEU A 34 -6.88 -11.92 -1.16
N LEU A 35 -6.64 -13.21 -1.36
CA LEU A 35 -7.05 -13.90 -2.59
C LEU A 35 -8.57 -13.94 -2.77
N LYS A 36 -9.35 -14.03 -1.68
CA LYS A 36 -10.81 -13.92 -1.74
C LYS A 36 -11.24 -12.51 -2.18
N SER A 37 -10.66 -11.47 -1.58
CA SER A 37 -10.90 -10.08 -2.00
C SER A 37 -10.51 -9.87 -3.47
N GLY A 38 -9.40 -10.45 -3.92
CA GLY A 38 -9.00 -10.44 -5.32
C GLY A 38 -10.04 -11.05 -6.26
N ARG A 39 -10.66 -12.18 -5.89
CA ARG A 39 -11.75 -12.77 -6.69
C ARG A 39 -12.95 -11.84 -6.78
N VAL A 40 -13.35 -11.23 -5.66
CA VAL A 40 -14.48 -10.28 -5.61
C VAL A 40 -14.23 -9.10 -6.54
N LEU A 41 -13.03 -8.50 -6.49
CA LEU A 41 -12.64 -7.41 -7.40
C LEU A 41 -12.69 -7.84 -8.87
N MET A 42 -12.22 -9.04 -9.18
CA MET A 42 -12.18 -9.56 -10.56
C MET A 42 -13.57 -9.89 -11.13
N GLU A 43 -14.56 -10.07 -10.25
CA GLU A 43 -15.98 -10.20 -10.61
C GLU A 43 -16.67 -8.83 -10.75
N GLY A 44 -15.94 -7.71 -10.60
CA GLY A 44 -16.49 -6.35 -10.67
C GLY A 44 -17.37 -6.00 -9.46
N LYS A 45 -17.18 -6.69 -8.33
CA LYS A 45 -17.98 -6.51 -7.12
C LYS A 45 -17.24 -5.66 -6.10
N ALA A 46 -18.01 -4.94 -5.28
CA ALA A 46 -17.48 -4.22 -4.12
C ALA A 46 -16.90 -5.19 -3.08
N LEU A 47 -15.82 -4.76 -2.42
CA LEU A 47 -15.24 -5.50 -1.31
C LEU A 47 -16.18 -5.49 -0.09
N ASP A 48 -15.90 -6.38 0.86
CA ASP A 48 -16.46 -6.25 2.19
C ASP A 48 -15.73 -5.15 2.98
N GLU A 49 -16.26 -4.81 4.16
CA GLU A 49 -15.69 -3.77 5.01
C GLU A 49 -14.21 -4.02 5.35
N SER A 50 -13.82 -5.29 5.54
CA SER A 50 -12.43 -5.63 5.84
C SER A 50 -11.51 -5.33 4.65
N GLY A 51 -11.93 -5.70 3.44
CA GLY A 51 -11.22 -5.39 2.21
C GLY A 51 -11.11 -3.88 1.96
N ASP A 52 -12.21 -3.13 2.11
CA ASP A 52 -12.21 -1.68 1.91
C ASP A 52 -11.31 -0.95 2.91
N ARG A 53 -11.30 -1.38 4.18
CA ARG A 53 -10.39 -0.84 5.20
C ARG A 53 -8.94 -1.15 4.87
N LEU A 54 -8.65 -2.34 4.35
CA LEU A 54 -7.29 -2.68 3.90
C LEU A 54 -6.88 -1.85 2.68
N LEU A 55 -7.83 -1.59 1.77
CA LEU A 55 -7.60 -0.73 0.60
C LEU A 55 -7.24 0.70 1.03
N PHE A 56 -7.95 1.25 2.02
CA PHE A 56 -7.64 2.55 2.63
C PHE A 56 -6.20 2.62 3.15
N LEU A 57 -5.72 1.58 3.83
CA LEU A 57 -4.35 1.52 4.35
C LEU A 57 -3.33 1.36 3.21
N GLY A 58 -3.59 0.43 2.29
CA GLY A 58 -2.72 0.17 1.13
C GLY A 58 -2.53 1.40 0.24
N GLU A 59 -3.58 2.20 0.04
CA GLU A 59 -3.50 3.49 -0.66
C GLU A 59 -2.55 4.47 0.03
N ALA A 60 -2.62 4.57 1.36
CA ALA A 60 -1.73 5.45 2.12
C ALA A 60 -0.27 4.98 2.07
N VAL A 61 -0.03 3.66 2.09
CA VAL A 61 1.32 3.08 1.97
C VAL A 61 1.90 3.40 0.59
N LEU A 62 1.15 3.18 -0.49
CA LEU A 62 1.62 3.49 -1.85
C LEU A 62 1.87 4.98 -2.08
N GLN A 63 1.03 5.85 -1.52
CA GLN A 63 1.25 7.31 -1.55
C GLN A 63 2.56 7.70 -0.85
N MET A 64 2.91 7.03 0.25
CA MET A 64 4.19 7.26 0.92
C MET A 64 5.38 6.71 0.12
N ILE A 65 5.25 5.53 -0.50
CA ILE A 65 6.27 4.98 -1.39
C ILE A 65 6.50 5.91 -2.59
N ALA A 66 5.44 6.41 -3.21
CA ALA A 66 5.53 7.35 -4.33
C ALA A 66 6.24 8.65 -3.92
N ALA A 67 5.91 9.20 -2.75
CA ALA A 67 6.55 10.40 -2.22
C ALA A 67 8.03 10.18 -1.92
N ASP A 68 8.42 9.03 -1.37
CA ASP A 68 9.82 8.63 -1.17
C ASP A 68 10.57 8.54 -2.50
N CYS A 69 9.98 7.87 -3.48
CA CYS A 69 10.57 7.74 -4.81
C CYS A 69 10.74 9.09 -5.50
N CYS A 70 9.75 9.99 -5.39
CA CYS A 70 9.85 11.35 -5.93
C CYS A 70 10.83 12.24 -5.17
N TYR A 71 11.04 12.00 -3.88
CA TYR A 71 12.04 12.73 -3.11
C TYR A 71 13.45 12.40 -3.62
N GLU A 72 13.72 11.12 -3.91
CA GLU A 72 15.01 10.64 -4.38
C GLU A 72 15.21 10.77 -5.91
N ARG A 73 14.13 10.75 -6.70
CA ARG A 73 14.20 10.68 -8.18
C ARG A 73 13.24 11.67 -8.86
N PRO A 74 13.62 12.27 -10.00
CA PRO A 74 12.78 13.23 -10.71
C PRO A 74 11.51 12.60 -11.28
N LYS A 75 10.35 13.23 -10.97
CA LYS A 75 8.97 13.21 -11.56
C LYS A 75 8.36 11.99 -12.26
N ALA A 76 9.06 10.89 -12.54
CA ALA A 76 8.50 9.70 -13.20
C ALA A 76 7.77 8.74 -12.23
N TRP A 77 7.98 8.88 -10.91
CA TRP A 77 7.60 7.85 -9.94
C TRP A 77 6.26 8.10 -9.24
N ILE A 78 5.48 9.12 -9.58
CA ILE A 78 4.07 9.22 -9.11
C ILE A 78 3.11 8.55 -10.11
N GLU A 79 3.47 8.48 -11.39
CA GLU A 79 2.61 7.93 -12.46
C GLU A 79 2.26 6.46 -12.25
N PHE A 80 3.04 5.73 -11.45
CA PHE A 80 2.69 4.36 -11.09
C PHE A 80 1.41 4.27 -10.25
N LEU A 81 1.00 5.36 -9.57
CA LEU A 81 -0.25 5.40 -8.81
C LEU A 81 -1.50 5.47 -9.70
N GLU A 82 -1.34 5.74 -11.00
CA GLU A 82 -2.45 5.69 -11.94
C GLU A 82 -3.08 4.29 -11.91
N PRO A 83 -4.42 4.17 -11.80
CA PRO A 83 -5.08 2.88 -11.60
C PRO A 83 -4.69 1.81 -12.62
N LYS A 84 -4.55 2.21 -13.90
CA LYS A 84 -4.14 1.30 -14.97
C LYS A 84 -2.69 0.87 -14.85
N THR A 85 -1.79 1.79 -14.47
CA THR A 85 -0.37 1.49 -14.27
C THR A 85 -0.18 0.53 -13.09
N LEU A 86 -0.89 0.72 -11.97
CA LEU A 86 -0.94 -0.26 -10.88
C LEU A 86 -1.43 -1.63 -11.37
N GLY A 87 -2.45 -1.65 -12.23
CA GLY A 87 -2.95 -2.88 -12.85
C GLY A 87 -1.91 -3.63 -13.68
N GLN A 88 -1.14 -2.90 -14.49
CA GLN A 88 -0.06 -3.45 -15.30
C GLN A 88 1.09 -3.95 -14.42
N LEU A 89 1.43 -3.25 -13.34
CA LEU A 89 2.42 -3.72 -12.36
C LEU A 89 1.94 -4.98 -11.63
N ALA A 90 0.65 -5.07 -11.31
CA ALA A 90 0.08 -6.27 -10.72
C ALA A 90 0.15 -7.46 -11.70
N GLU A 91 -0.08 -7.23 -12.99
CA GLU A 91 0.06 -8.25 -14.03
C GLU A 91 1.50 -8.78 -14.14
N GLN A 92 2.51 -7.92 -13.98
CA GLN A 92 3.92 -8.34 -13.97
C GLN A 92 4.26 -9.31 -12.82
N LEU A 93 3.50 -9.27 -11.73
CA LEU A 93 3.60 -10.23 -10.63
C LEU A 93 2.83 -11.54 -10.90
N GLU A 94 2.16 -11.68 -12.04
CA GLU A 94 1.33 -12.83 -12.39
C GLU A 94 0.16 -13.07 -11.40
N VAL A 95 -0.38 -12.01 -10.78
CA VAL A 95 -1.46 -12.11 -9.77
C VAL A 95 -2.70 -12.85 -10.26
N THR A 96 -2.97 -12.80 -11.56
CA THR A 96 -4.11 -13.46 -12.22
C THR A 96 -4.04 -14.98 -12.10
N ASN A 97 -2.81 -15.54 -12.12
CA ASN A 97 -2.56 -16.97 -11.91
C ASN A 97 -2.89 -17.39 -10.47
N TRP A 98 -2.77 -16.47 -9.51
CA TRP A 98 -3.01 -16.76 -8.10
C TRP A 98 -4.50 -16.74 -7.75
N ILE A 99 -5.23 -15.77 -8.31
CA ILE A 99 -6.65 -15.56 -8.03
C ILE A 99 -7.52 -16.67 -8.68
N GLN A 100 -6.91 -17.56 -9.48
CA GLN A 100 -7.58 -18.67 -10.20
C GLN A 100 -8.74 -18.19 -11.08
N ILE A 101 -8.57 -17.04 -11.71
CA ILE A 101 -9.57 -16.52 -12.64
C ILE A 101 -9.46 -17.39 -13.89
N ARG A 102 -10.54 -18.04 -14.30
CA ARG A 102 -10.61 -18.64 -15.64
C ARG A 102 -10.56 -17.49 -16.63
N VAL A 103 -9.43 -17.39 -17.33
CA VAL A 103 -9.24 -16.43 -18.40
C VAL A 103 -9.82 -17.11 -19.63
N ASP A 104 -11.09 -16.82 -19.94
CA ASP A 104 -11.71 -17.45 -21.10
C ASP A 104 -11.02 -17.04 -22.40
N HIS A 105 -10.36 -15.87 -22.45
CA HIS A 105 -9.60 -15.37 -23.60
C HIS A 105 -8.26 -14.72 -23.20
N PRO A 106 -7.10 -15.25 -23.63
CA PRO A 106 -5.76 -14.73 -23.31
C PRO A 106 -5.37 -13.50 -24.16
N GLY A 107 -6.30 -12.57 -24.37
CA GLY A 107 -6.08 -11.27 -25.03
C GLY A 107 -6.11 -10.14 -24.02
N HIS A 108 -5.44 -9.03 -24.33
CA HIS A 108 -5.31 -7.82 -23.51
C HIS A 108 -6.51 -7.55 -22.59
N TRP A 109 -6.24 -7.33 -21.30
CA TRP A 109 -7.26 -7.00 -20.31
C TRP A 109 -8.02 -5.73 -20.70
N SER A 110 -9.32 -5.72 -20.41
CA SER A 110 -10.09 -4.48 -20.44
C SER A 110 -9.52 -3.48 -19.43
N ASP A 111 -9.70 -2.19 -19.72
CA ASP A 111 -9.31 -1.10 -18.81
C ASP A 111 -9.86 -1.29 -17.39
N GLU A 112 -11.11 -1.75 -17.28
CA GLU A 112 -11.79 -2.05 -16.03
C GLU A 112 -11.07 -3.14 -15.23
N ARG A 113 -10.61 -4.20 -15.90
CA ARG A 113 -9.88 -5.27 -15.24
C ARG A 113 -8.49 -4.83 -14.77
N LEU A 114 -7.81 -3.95 -15.52
CA LEU A 114 -6.57 -3.33 -15.05
C LEU A 114 -6.80 -2.49 -13.79
N ILE A 115 -7.90 -1.73 -13.73
CA ILE A 115 -8.26 -0.98 -12.52
C ILE A 115 -8.41 -1.92 -11.31
N HIS A 116 -9.15 -3.02 -11.45
CA HIS A 116 -9.32 -3.98 -10.37
C HIS A 116 -8.02 -4.70 -9.97
N LEU A 117 -7.12 -4.96 -10.92
CA LEU A 117 -5.79 -5.48 -10.64
C LEU A 117 -4.95 -4.46 -9.84
N GLY A 118 -5.08 -3.17 -10.14
CA GLY A 118 -4.46 -2.10 -9.37
C GLY A 118 -5.01 -2.01 -7.94
N GLU A 119 -6.31 -2.23 -7.74
CA GLU A 119 -6.92 -2.35 -6.42
C GLU A 119 -6.39 -3.56 -5.65
N PHE A 120 -6.23 -4.70 -6.31
CA PHE A 120 -5.60 -5.87 -5.70
C PHE A 120 -4.17 -5.59 -5.25
N LEU A 121 -3.38 -4.88 -6.06
CA LEU A 121 -2.01 -4.51 -5.68
C LEU A 121 -1.98 -3.56 -4.47
N LYS A 122 -2.93 -2.65 -4.34
CA LYS A 122 -3.11 -1.83 -3.13
C LYS A 122 -3.38 -2.72 -1.90
N LEU A 123 -4.29 -3.69 -2.02
CA LEU A 123 -4.59 -4.64 -0.93
C LEU A 123 -3.35 -5.46 -0.53
N LEU A 124 -2.63 -6.01 -1.50
CA LEU A 124 -1.40 -6.78 -1.26
C LEU A 124 -0.35 -5.93 -0.53
N THR A 125 -0.16 -4.69 -0.98
CA THR A 125 0.79 -3.75 -0.36
C THR A 125 0.38 -3.40 1.07
N GLY A 126 -0.90 -3.14 1.30
CA GLY A 126 -1.44 -2.91 2.65
C GLY A 126 -1.26 -4.12 3.57
N LEU A 127 -1.43 -5.33 3.04
CA LEU A 127 -1.27 -6.55 3.81
C LEU A 127 0.19 -6.80 4.20
N ILE A 128 1.12 -6.65 3.26
CA ILE A 128 2.55 -6.76 3.54
C ILE A 128 2.97 -5.69 4.56
N TYR A 129 2.47 -4.46 4.45
CA TYR A 129 2.72 -3.42 5.44
C TYR A 129 2.28 -3.82 6.85
N LEU A 130 1.11 -4.47 7.01
CA LEU A 130 0.64 -4.96 8.31
C LEU A 130 1.51 -6.09 8.89
N ASP A 131 2.11 -6.91 8.02
CA ASP A 131 2.94 -8.04 8.41
C ASP A 131 4.41 -7.63 8.69
N CYS A 132 4.81 -6.42 8.31
CA CYS A 132 6.16 -5.90 8.54
C CYS A 132 6.18 -4.39 8.90
N ASN A 133 7.23 -3.67 8.49
CA ASN A 133 7.31 -2.22 8.68
C ASN A 133 7.39 -1.48 7.33
N PHE A 134 7.15 -0.16 7.37
CA PHE A 134 7.12 0.67 6.16
C PHE A 134 8.37 0.51 5.27
N TYR A 135 9.57 0.45 5.84
CA TYR A 135 10.80 0.34 5.05
C TYR A 135 10.90 -1.00 4.31
N GLN A 136 10.45 -2.08 4.95
CA GLN A 136 10.45 -3.41 4.32
C GLN A 136 9.44 -3.49 3.17
N VAL A 137 8.21 -3.00 3.34
CA VAL A 137 7.21 -2.97 2.25
C VAL A 137 7.64 -2.03 1.13
N ARG A 138 8.28 -0.89 1.45
CA ARG A 138 8.86 0.02 0.46
C ARG A 138 9.93 -0.69 -0.38
N ASP A 139 10.90 -1.33 0.28
CA ASP A 139 12.01 -2.01 -0.40
C ASP A 139 11.50 -3.17 -1.27
N TRP A 140 10.51 -3.91 -0.77
CA TRP A 140 9.81 -4.92 -1.55
C TRP A 140 9.12 -4.32 -2.77
N PHE A 141 8.31 -3.27 -2.61
CA PHE A 141 7.54 -2.69 -3.71
C PHE A 141 8.48 -2.08 -4.77
N VAL A 142 9.46 -1.29 -4.36
CA VAL A 142 10.42 -0.65 -5.26
C VAL A 142 11.31 -1.70 -5.95
N GLY A 143 11.74 -2.74 -5.24
CA GLY A 143 12.65 -3.75 -5.78
C GLY A 143 11.98 -4.84 -6.62
N GLN A 144 10.79 -5.31 -6.23
CA GLN A 144 10.11 -6.45 -6.86
C GLN A 144 8.96 -6.05 -7.77
N VAL A 145 8.19 -5.00 -7.42
CA VAL A 145 7.00 -4.60 -8.18
C VAL A 145 7.36 -3.58 -9.24
N ILE A 146 8.03 -2.50 -8.84
CA ILE A 146 8.54 -1.50 -9.79
C ILE A 146 9.78 -2.07 -10.49
N GLY A 147 10.86 -2.33 -9.78
CA GLY A 147 12.13 -2.73 -10.40
C GLY A 147 12.91 -1.54 -10.98
N ILE A 148 14.21 -1.72 -11.21
CA ILE A 148 15.14 -0.62 -11.54
C ILE A 148 14.97 -0.10 -12.98
N ASP A 149 14.40 -0.91 -13.89
CA ASP A 149 14.28 -0.62 -15.33
C ASP A 149 12.87 -0.91 -15.88
N ASN A 150 11.81 -0.65 -15.10
CA ASN A 150 10.45 -0.93 -15.56
C ASN A 150 10.08 -0.06 -16.77
N PRO A 151 9.70 -0.62 -17.93
CA PRO A 151 9.28 0.18 -19.07
C PRO A 151 8.00 1.00 -18.80
N LEU A 152 7.21 0.61 -17.80
CA LEU A 152 6.04 1.36 -17.34
C LEU A 152 6.40 2.61 -16.53
N ILE A 153 7.63 2.68 -16.01
CA ILE A 153 8.13 3.78 -15.19
C ILE A 153 9.50 4.18 -15.74
N PRO A 154 9.56 4.99 -16.81
CA PRO A 154 10.82 5.32 -17.46
C PRO A 154 11.79 5.94 -16.45
N PRO A 155 13.07 5.51 -16.43
CA PRO A 155 14.02 5.87 -15.37
C PRO A 155 14.29 7.37 -15.27
N ASN A 156 13.96 8.16 -16.31
CA ASN A 156 14.05 9.62 -16.31
C ASN A 156 13.00 10.22 -17.27
N TYR A 157 12.04 11.00 -16.74
CA TYR A 157 11.21 11.84 -17.59
C TYR A 157 12.01 13.10 -18.02
N PRO A 158 12.01 13.48 -19.31
CA PRO A 158 12.72 14.68 -19.76
C PRO A 158 12.10 15.93 -19.13
N GLY A 159 12.88 16.68 -18.34
CA GLY A 159 12.45 17.98 -17.80
C GLY A 159 12.88 18.34 -16.38
N SER A 160 13.47 17.43 -15.59
CA SER A 160 14.11 17.82 -14.31
C SER A 160 15.33 16.95 -14.04
N GLY A 161 16.52 17.45 -14.35
CA GLY A 161 17.79 16.80 -13.97
C GLY A 161 18.11 16.85 -12.47
N LEU A 162 17.15 17.28 -11.64
CA LEU A 162 17.30 17.41 -10.20
C LEU A 162 16.15 16.69 -9.49
N PRO A 163 16.44 15.94 -8.40
CA PRO A 163 15.40 15.33 -7.58
C PRO A 163 14.49 16.40 -6.96
N TYR A 164 13.20 16.10 -6.79
CA TYR A 164 12.20 17.06 -6.30
C TYR A 164 12.57 17.58 -4.90
N ARG A 165 13.15 16.73 -4.05
CA ARG A 165 13.67 17.03 -2.68
C ARG A 165 12.75 17.91 -1.84
N ASP A 166 11.44 17.77 -2.02
CA ASP A 166 10.45 18.52 -1.27
C ASP A 166 10.09 17.79 0.03
N PHE A 167 10.63 18.30 1.13
CA PHE A 167 10.31 17.79 2.46
C PHE A 167 8.84 17.99 2.86
N SER A 168 8.13 18.97 2.30
CA SER A 168 6.72 19.21 2.63
C SER A 168 5.85 18.13 2.00
N HIS A 169 6.04 17.81 0.72
CA HIS A 169 5.34 16.71 0.07
C HIS A 169 5.59 15.36 0.77
N LEU A 170 6.86 15.05 1.07
CA LEU A 170 7.24 13.84 1.79
C LEU A 170 6.62 13.80 3.20
N GLY A 171 6.61 14.93 3.90
CA GLY A 171 6.01 15.09 5.21
C GLY A 171 4.50 14.88 5.22
N LYS A 172 3.80 15.41 4.22
CA LYS A 172 2.36 15.23 4.03
C LYS A 172 2.00 13.76 3.80
N SER A 173 2.76 13.06 2.96
CA SER A 173 2.56 11.62 2.72
C SER A 173 2.89 10.79 3.96
N ALA A 174 3.95 11.15 4.70
CA ALA A 174 4.29 10.48 5.95
C ALA A 174 3.19 10.63 7.00
N LEU A 175 2.66 11.85 7.17
CA LEU A 175 1.54 12.13 8.06
C LEU A 175 0.27 11.38 7.64
N ASN A 176 -0.01 11.32 6.33
CA ASN A 176 -1.15 10.59 5.79
C ASN A 176 -1.07 9.08 6.12
N LEU A 177 0.11 8.47 5.96
CA LEU A 177 0.33 7.08 6.35
C LEU A 177 0.16 6.88 7.86
N ILE A 178 0.74 7.75 8.69
CA ILE A 178 0.64 7.64 10.16
C ILE A 178 -0.82 7.75 10.62
N ALA A 179 -1.58 8.70 10.07
CA ALA A 179 -2.99 8.86 10.39
C ALA A 179 -3.83 7.67 9.90
N SER A 180 -3.61 7.18 8.68
CA SER A 180 -4.31 5.99 8.15
C SER A 180 -4.01 4.75 8.98
N ASP A 181 -2.76 4.53 9.36
CA ASP A 181 -2.33 3.42 10.21
C ASP A 181 -2.99 3.48 11.60
N TYR A 182 -2.99 4.66 12.23
CA TYR A 182 -3.67 4.88 13.51
C TYR A 182 -5.16 4.57 13.42
N LEU A 183 -5.86 5.15 12.44
CA LEU A 183 -7.31 5.01 12.30
C LEU A 183 -7.71 3.57 11.96
N PHE A 184 -6.94 2.90 11.11
CA PHE A 184 -7.13 1.50 10.78
C PHE A 184 -7.03 0.61 12.03
N ALA A 185 -6.04 0.85 12.90
CA ALA A 185 -5.88 0.08 14.13
C ALA A 185 -6.92 0.43 15.22
N ARG A 186 -7.24 1.72 15.36
CA ARG A 186 -8.06 2.24 16.47
C ARG A 186 -9.55 1.94 16.34
N PHE A 187 -10.05 1.91 15.10
CA PHE A 187 -11.48 1.82 14.78
C PHE A 187 -11.78 0.58 13.92
N PRO A 188 -11.68 -0.63 14.50
CA PRO A 188 -12.20 -1.84 13.85
C PRO A 188 -13.71 -1.69 13.66
N GLY A 189 -14.25 -2.08 12.51
CA GLY A 189 -15.69 -1.95 12.24
C GLY A 189 -16.12 -0.62 11.61
N VAL A 190 -15.19 0.32 11.38
CA VAL A 190 -15.53 1.62 10.77
C VAL A 190 -15.23 1.59 9.26
N PRO A 191 -16.22 1.86 8.40
CA PRO A 191 -16.07 1.84 6.95
C PRO A 191 -15.01 2.80 6.41
N LYS A 192 -14.42 2.47 5.25
CA LYS A 192 -13.39 3.26 4.57
C LYS A 192 -13.79 4.71 4.39
N GLU A 193 -15.03 4.98 4.00
CA GLU A 193 -15.53 6.33 3.70
C GLU A 193 -15.47 7.22 4.94
N VAL A 194 -15.83 6.65 6.10
CA VAL A 194 -15.77 7.33 7.39
C VAL A 194 -14.32 7.54 7.81
N LEU A 195 -13.45 6.53 7.66
CA LEU A 195 -12.02 6.66 7.93
C LEU A 195 -11.37 7.75 7.08
N CYS A 196 -11.71 7.84 5.80
CA CYS A 196 -11.28 8.91 4.90
C CYS A 196 -11.72 10.29 5.39
N HIS A 197 -12.97 10.42 5.84
CA HIS A 197 -13.52 11.68 6.31
C HIS A 197 -12.82 12.18 7.60
N ILE A 198 -12.61 11.29 8.57
CA ILE A 198 -11.99 11.66 9.85
C ILE A 198 -10.46 11.81 9.75
N ARG A 199 -9.82 11.30 8.68
CA ARG A 199 -8.36 11.36 8.52
C ARG A 199 -7.82 12.77 8.49
N GLU A 200 -8.49 13.72 7.86
CA GLU A 200 -7.99 15.10 7.78
C GLU A 200 -7.92 15.74 9.18
N GLY A 201 -9.00 15.67 9.97
CA GLY A 201 -8.99 16.16 11.35
C GLY A 201 -8.01 15.40 12.26
N CYS A 202 -7.81 14.10 12.01
CA CYS A 202 -6.79 13.30 12.70
C CYS A 202 -5.37 13.84 12.43
N LYS A 203 -5.05 14.15 11.16
CA LYS A 203 -3.76 14.72 10.77
C LYS A 203 -3.50 16.08 11.41
N GLU A 204 -4.49 16.98 11.38
CA GLU A 204 -4.40 18.30 12.02
C GLU A 204 -4.10 18.15 13.51
N LYS A 205 -4.89 17.32 14.22
CA LYS A 205 -4.68 17.06 15.65
C LYS A 205 -3.30 16.45 15.94
N MET A 206 -2.78 15.57 15.07
CA MET A 206 -1.43 15.01 15.22
C MET A 206 -0.34 16.08 15.08
N LEU A 207 -0.47 17.00 14.12
CA LEU A 207 0.48 18.10 13.95
C LEU A 207 0.47 19.04 15.15
N ASP A 208 -0.72 19.43 15.62
CA ASP A 208 -0.90 20.33 16.76
C ASP A 208 -0.30 19.73 18.03
N LEU A 209 -0.66 18.49 18.37
CA LEU A 209 -0.14 17.80 19.57
C LEU A 209 1.37 17.51 19.47
N GLY A 210 1.85 17.23 18.26
CA GLY A 210 3.23 16.89 17.98
C GLY A 210 4.18 18.09 17.95
N GLU A 211 3.62 19.31 17.88
CA GLU A 211 4.32 20.55 17.53
C GLU A 211 5.16 20.37 16.27
N PHE A 212 4.59 19.69 15.27
CA PHE A 212 5.25 19.42 13.99
C PHE A 212 4.65 20.26 12.87
N GLU A 213 5.52 20.67 11.95
CA GLU A 213 5.13 21.06 10.59
C GLU A 213 5.33 19.88 9.64
N GLU A 214 4.56 19.81 8.55
CA GLU A 214 4.72 18.77 7.51
C GLU A 214 6.19 18.69 7.04
N LYS A 215 6.80 19.83 6.73
CA LYS A 215 8.22 19.90 6.31
C LYS A 215 9.17 19.26 7.33
N THR A 216 8.89 19.39 8.62
CA THR A 216 9.70 18.81 9.69
C THR A 216 9.55 17.28 9.73
N LEU A 217 8.34 16.76 9.49
CA LEU A 217 8.10 15.32 9.33
C LEU A 217 8.92 14.75 8.17
N GLY A 218 8.94 15.42 7.01
CA GLY A 218 9.76 15.00 5.88
C GLY A 218 11.25 14.95 6.21
N LYS A 219 11.78 15.94 6.94
CA LYS A 219 13.18 15.93 7.41
C LYS A 219 13.47 14.75 8.36
N HIS A 220 12.52 14.40 9.23
CA HIS A 220 12.68 13.25 10.12
C HIS A 220 12.68 11.94 9.35
N TYR A 221 11.82 11.81 8.35
CA TYR A 221 11.77 10.66 7.48
C TYR A 221 13.14 10.39 6.80
N VAL A 222 13.72 11.42 6.17
CA VAL A 222 15.04 11.31 5.48
C VAL A 222 16.16 10.94 6.45
N LYS A 223 16.05 11.33 7.72
CA LYS A 223 16.99 10.96 8.78
C LYS A 223 16.77 9.54 9.34
N GLY A 224 15.92 8.72 8.71
CA GLY A 224 15.59 7.37 9.18
C GLY A 224 14.76 7.34 10.47
N ARG A 225 14.09 8.45 10.83
CA ARG A 225 13.34 8.58 12.09
C ARG A 225 11.83 8.41 11.92
N PHE A 226 11.37 7.83 10.83
CA PHE A 226 9.93 7.66 10.55
C PHE A 226 9.21 6.88 11.66
N ILE A 227 9.75 5.72 12.05
CA ILE A 227 9.16 4.85 13.08
C ILE A 227 9.04 5.58 14.42
N PHE A 228 10.08 6.33 14.80
CA PHE A 228 10.08 7.13 16.02
C PHE A 228 8.98 8.20 15.99
N VAL A 229 8.89 8.97 14.90
CA VAL A 229 7.88 10.03 14.75
C VAL A 229 6.47 9.46 14.72
N ARG A 230 6.24 8.37 13.97
CA ARG A 230 4.98 7.62 13.97
C ARG A 230 4.55 7.27 15.39
N ASN A 231 5.41 6.60 16.14
CA ASN A 231 5.07 6.14 17.50
C ASN A 231 4.82 7.32 18.45
N LYS A 232 5.59 8.42 18.31
CA LYS A 232 5.37 9.65 19.08
C LYS A 232 3.99 10.25 18.79
N LEU A 233 3.64 10.45 17.53
CA LEU A 233 2.36 11.05 17.12
C LEU A 233 1.16 10.20 17.54
N ILE A 234 1.25 8.87 17.35
CA ILE A 234 0.21 7.94 17.80
C ILE A 234 0.06 7.98 19.33
N SER A 235 1.17 8.01 20.08
CA SER A 235 1.08 8.11 21.54
C SER A 235 0.43 9.41 22.01
N LEU A 236 0.69 10.53 21.33
CA LEU A 236 0.14 11.83 21.68
C LEU A 236 -1.38 11.88 21.44
N ILE A 237 -1.85 11.43 20.28
CA ILE A 237 -3.28 11.42 19.98
C ILE A 237 -4.05 10.49 20.94
N GLN A 238 -3.50 9.33 21.27
CA GLN A 238 -4.09 8.40 22.23
C GLN A 238 -4.18 8.97 23.65
N LYS A 239 -3.23 9.83 24.05
CA LYS A 239 -3.29 10.53 25.36
C LYS A 239 -4.33 11.64 25.36
N ALA A 240 -4.50 12.35 24.25
CA ALA A 240 -5.47 13.43 24.10
C ALA A 240 -6.92 12.94 23.90
N GLU A 241 -7.14 11.63 23.76
CA GLU A 241 -8.47 10.99 23.71
C GLU A 241 -8.90 10.40 25.07
N LYS A 242 -8.03 10.41 26.09
CA LYS A 242 -8.32 9.99 27.46
C LYS A 242 -8.77 11.18 28.31
#